data_AF-A0A975L8X0-F1
#
_entry.id   AF-A0A975L8X0-F1
#
_cell.length_a   1.000
_cell.length_b   1.000
_cell.length_c   1.000
_cell.angle_alpha   90.00
_cell.angle_beta   90.00
_cell.angle_gamma   90.00
#
_symmetry.space_group_name_H-M   'P 1'
#
loop_
_entity.id
_entity.type
_entity.pdbx_description
1 polymer ?
#
loop_
_entity_poly.entity_id
_entity_poly.type
_entity_poly.pdbx_seq_one_letter_code
_entity_poly.pdbx_strand_id
1 'polypeptide(L)'
;MSPAKMMSEKAAEQVRKADALRLQRPTWSFDDHWVNLLNQEEVWRDRYDRAHRIEEMEASYCSNVIGFVMSQADGVVETLMMTNSDEPTDWHQSDTPEKWLARRPLLWALARRARQG
;
A
#
# COMPACT_ATOMS: atom_id res chain seq x y z
N MET A 1 24.57 -40.07 -0.99
CA MET A 1 23.56 -39.10 -0.51
C MET A 1 22.27 -39.87 -0.26
N SER A 2 21.67 -39.78 0.93
CA SER A 2 20.56 -40.66 1.32
C SER A 2 19.21 -40.15 0.79
N PRO A 3 18.28 -41.01 0.33
CA PRO A 3 17.00 -40.60 -0.25
C PRO A 3 16.17 -39.66 0.64
N ALA A 4 16.25 -39.86 1.97
CA ALA A 4 15.58 -39.01 2.96
C ALA A 4 16.08 -37.55 2.96
N LYS A 5 17.39 -37.33 2.71
CA LYS A 5 17.99 -35.99 2.67
C LYS A 5 17.53 -35.23 1.43
N MET A 6 17.40 -35.93 0.30
CA MET A 6 16.95 -35.36 -0.98
C MET A 6 15.45 -35.00 -0.98
N MET A 7 14.62 -35.79 -0.29
CA MET A 7 13.20 -35.50 -0.09
C MET A 7 12.99 -34.25 0.79
N SER A 8 13.80 -34.11 1.84
CA SER A 8 13.77 -32.95 2.75
C SER A 8 14.22 -31.66 2.06
N GLU A 9 15.27 -31.72 1.23
CA GLU A 9 15.73 -30.58 0.43
C GLU A 9 14.70 -30.14 -0.62
N LYS A 10 14.06 -31.11 -1.30
CA LYS A 10 12.97 -30.82 -2.25
C LYS A 10 11.76 -30.20 -1.57
N ALA A 11 11.40 -30.64 -0.36
CA ALA A 11 10.32 -30.04 0.43
C ALA A 11 10.66 -28.60 0.84
N ALA A 12 11.89 -28.36 1.32
CA ALA A 12 12.35 -27.01 1.68
C ALA A 12 12.44 -26.07 0.47
N GLU A 13 12.73 -26.59 -0.73
CA GLU A 13 12.70 -25.79 -1.96
C GLU A 13 11.28 -25.55 -2.48
N GLN A 14 10.36 -26.49 -2.30
CA GLN A 14 8.94 -26.29 -2.61
C GLN A 14 8.29 -25.25 -1.69
N VAL A 15 8.62 -25.24 -0.39
CA VAL A 15 8.16 -24.19 0.54
C VAL A 15 8.74 -22.83 0.15
N ARG A 16 10.05 -22.74 -0.14
CA ARG A 16 10.67 -21.50 -0.62
C ARG A 16 10.08 -21.00 -1.95
N LYS A 17 9.77 -21.91 -2.88
CA LYS A 17 9.06 -21.56 -4.13
C LYS A 17 7.63 -21.13 -3.87
N ALA A 18 6.91 -21.78 -2.96
CA ALA A 18 5.54 -21.40 -2.61
C ALA A 18 5.48 -20.03 -1.92
N ASP A 19 6.42 -19.70 -1.02
CA ASP A 19 6.56 -18.37 -0.44
C ASP A 19 6.97 -17.33 -1.50
N ALA A 20 7.90 -17.66 -2.40
CA ALA A 20 8.29 -16.81 -3.52
C ALA A 20 7.14 -16.58 -4.52
N LEU A 21 6.22 -17.54 -4.66
CA LEU A 21 5.04 -17.43 -5.52
C LEU A 21 3.90 -16.66 -4.83
N ARG A 22 3.77 -16.78 -3.50
CA ARG A 22 2.88 -15.95 -2.67
C ARG A 22 3.24 -14.46 -2.76
N LEU A 23 4.51 -14.15 -3.02
CA LEU A 23 5.02 -12.80 -3.24
C LEU A 23 4.70 -12.20 -4.63
N GLN A 24 3.98 -12.90 -5.53
CA GLN A 24 3.85 -12.46 -6.93
C GLN A 24 2.54 -11.78 -7.34
N ARG A 25 1.51 -11.69 -6.50
CA ARG A 25 0.40 -10.76 -6.76
C ARG A 25 -0.15 -10.21 -5.45
N PRO A 26 -0.45 -8.89 -5.38
CA PRO A 26 -1.24 -8.35 -4.29
C PRO A 26 -2.55 -9.15 -4.16
N THR A 27 -2.99 -9.40 -2.93
CA THR A 27 -4.28 -10.07 -2.67
C THR A 27 -5.48 -9.18 -2.98
N TRP A 28 -5.23 -7.91 -3.28
CA TRP A 28 -6.20 -6.85 -3.55
C TRP A 28 -6.16 -6.40 -5.02
N SER A 29 -7.32 -5.96 -5.52
CA SER A 29 -7.36 -5.16 -6.75
C SER A 29 -6.78 -3.77 -6.47
N PHE A 30 -6.19 -3.14 -7.49
CA PHE A 30 -5.60 -1.80 -7.34
C PHE A 30 -6.63 -0.79 -6.78
N ASP A 31 -7.90 -0.95 -7.17
CA ASP A 31 -9.03 -0.12 -6.78
C ASP A 31 -9.38 -0.34 -5.30
N ASP A 32 -9.60 -1.60 -4.90
CA ASP A 32 -9.91 -1.97 -3.51
C ASP A 32 -8.79 -1.53 -2.56
N HIS A 33 -7.55 -1.55 -3.04
CA HIS A 33 -6.42 -1.11 -2.26
C HIS A 33 -6.43 0.38 -2.00
N TRP A 34 -6.55 1.23 -3.02
CA TRP A 34 -6.52 2.67 -2.81
C TRP A 34 -7.74 3.17 -2.03
N VAL A 35 -8.93 2.63 -2.29
CA VAL A 35 -10.15 2.98 -1.53
C VAL A 35 -9.96 2.70 -0.04
N ASN A 36 -9.48 1.50 0.32
CA ASN A 36 -9.31 1.14 1.73
C ASN A 36 -8.09 1.84 2.35
N LEU A 37 -6.99 1.95 1.60
CA LEU A 37 -5.72 2.48 2.09
C LEU A 37 -5.77 3.98 2.38
N LEU A 38 -6.44 4.77 1.54
CA LEU A 38 -6.50 6.21 1.73
C LEU A 38 -7.36 6.61 2.93
N ASN A 39 -8.33 5.78 3.32
CA ASN A 39 -9.29 6.05 4.38
C ASN A 39 -8.84 5.57 5.78
N GLN A 40 -7.65 5.00 5.93
CA GLN A 40 -7.12 4.57 7.23
C GLN A 40 -6.00 5.47 7.76
N GLU A 41 -5.84 5.52 9.08
CA GLU A 41 -4.82 6.33 9.77
C GLU A 41 -3.73 5.49 10.46
N GLU A 42 -3.93 4.18 10.58
CA GLU A 42 -3.11 3.33 11.45
C GLU A 42 -2.06 2.52 10.67
N VAL A 43 -2.41 2.04 9.48
CA VAL A 43 -1.58 1.09 8.73
C VAL A 43 -1.31 1.59 7.32
N TRP A 44 -0.04 1.52 6.92
CA TRP A 44 0.39 1.61 5.54
C TRP A 44 0.60 0.19 5.00
N ARG A 45 0.01 -0.15 3.86
CA ARG A 45 0.31 -1.40 3.13
C ARG A 45 1.13 -1.08 1.91
N ASP A 46 2.30 -1.68 1.79
CA ASP A 46 3.14 -1.49 0.61
C ASP A 46 2.73 -2.38 -0.58
N ARG A 47 3.42 -2.21 -1.71
CA ARG A 47 3.22 -2.97 -2.95
C ARG A 47 3.39 -4.49 -2.83
N TYR A 48 3.98 -4.98 -1.73
CA TYR A 48 4.15 -6.40 -1.46
C TYR A 48 3.12 -6.92 -0.44
N ASP A 49 2.06 -6.14 -0.19
CA ASP A 49 1.02 -6.41 0.79
C ASP A 49 1.54 -6.51 2.23
N ARG A 50 2.73 -5.94 2.49
CA ARG A 50 3.26 -5.85 3.85
C ARG A 50 2.62 -4.68 4.57
N ALA A 51 1.98 -4.99 5.70
CA ALA A 51 1.43 -3.99 6.60
C ALA A 51 2.52 -3.40 7.50
N HIS A 52 2.52 -2.08 7.62
CA HIS A 52 3.39 -1.29 8.48
C HIS A 52 2.50 -0.42 9.36
N ARG A 53 2.66 -0.48 10.69
CA ARG A 53 1.97 0.43 11.60
C ARG A 53 2.62 1.80 11.50
N ILE A 54 1.84 2.83 11.20
CA ILE A 54 2.37 4.18 10.95
C ILE A 54 3.12 4.72 12.18
N GLU A 55 2.63 4.44 13.40
CA GLU A 55 3.32 4.86 14.62
C GLU A 55 4.73 4.25 14.78
N GLU A 56 4.92 3.04 14.28
CA GLU A 56 6.19 2.29 14.35
C GLU A 56 7.14 2.62 13.18
N MET A 57 6.64 3.27 12.13
CA MET A 57 7.45 3.63 10.95
C MET A 57 8.41 4.78 11.27
N GLU A 58 9.61 4.72 10.70
CA GLU A 58 10.57 5.82 10.76
C GLU A 58 10.02 7.10 10.12
N ALA A 59 10.36 8.26 10.68
CA ALA A 59 9.87 9.56 10.20
C ALA A 59 10.26 9.82 8.74
N SER A 60 11.50 9.49 8.37
CA SER A 60 11.99 9.59 6.99
C SER A 60 11.27 8.65 6.03
N TYR A 61 10.91 7.44 6.50
CA TYR A 61 10.13 6.51 5.71
C TYR A 61 8.71 7.03 5.48
N CYS A 62 8.08 7.66 6.48
CA CYS A 62 6.78 8.31 6.31
C CYS A 62 6.83 9.42 5.24
N SER A 63 7.87 10.26 5.24
CA SER A 63 8.07 11.28 4.20
C SER A 63 8.21 10.67 2.80
N ASN A 64 8.93 9.55 2.68
CA ASN A 64 9.07 8.85 1.41
C ASN A 64 7.74 8.26 0.92
N VAL A 65 6.92 7.71 1.83
CA VAL A 65 5.58 7.20 1.48
C VAL A 65 4.68 8.34 1.00
N ILE A 66 4.70 9.50 1.66
CA ILE A 66 3.95 10.69 1.21
C ILE A 66 4.36 11.06 -0.22
N GLY A 67 5.66 11.18 -0.49
CA GLY A 67 6.16 11.50 -1.82
C GLY A 67 5.76 10.47 -2.88
N PHE A 68 5.82 9.18 -2.53
CA PHE A 68 5.35 8.10 -3.39
C PHE A 68 3.85 8.23 -3.70
N VAL A 69 2.98 8.35 -2.69
CA VAL A 69 1.53 8.47 -2.91
C VAL A 69 1.18 9.70 -3.74
N MET A 70 1.82 10.85 -3.47
CA MET A 70 1.63 12.07 -4.25
C MET A 70 2.08 11.92 -5.71
N SER A 71 3.14 11.15 -5.98
CA SER A 71 3.57 10.88 -7.36
C SER A 71 2.57 10.04 -8.17
N GLN A 72 1.62 9.38 -7.50
CA GLN A 72 0.58 8.56 -8.11
C GLN A 72 -0.76 9.31 -8.20
N ALA A 73 -0.80 10.61 -7.89
CA ALA A 73 -2.04 11.32 -7.64
C ALA A 73 -3.05 11.23 -8.78
N ASP A 74 -2.61 11.54 -10.00
CA ASP A 74 -3.45 11.49 -11.19
C ASP A 74 -4.02 10.09 -11.41
N GLY A 75 -3.16 9.07 -11.39
CA GLY A 75 -3.56 7.68 -11.63
C GLY A 75 -4.52 7.14 -10.58
N VAL A 76 -4.33 7.52 -9.31
CA VAL A 76 -5.23 7.14 -8.21
C VAL A 76 -6.61 7.74 -8.43
N VAL A 77 -6.70 9.04 -8.74
CA VAL A 77 -7.98 9.71 -8.94
C VAL A 77 -8.69 9.21 -10.20
N GLU A 78 -7.98 9.05 -11.32
CA GLU A 78 -8.53 8.50 -12.56
C GLU A 78 -9.15 7.12 -12.33
N THR A 79 -8.41 6.24 -11.66
CA THR A 79 -8.90 4.90 -11.30
C THR A 79 -10.16 4.95 -10.44
N LEU A 80 -10.17 5.80 -9.40
CA LEU A 80 -11.32 5.92 -8.50
C LEU A 80 -12.55 6.45 -9.22
N MET A 81 -12.40 7.42 -10.13
CA MET A 81 -13.51 7.94 -10.93
C MET A 81 -14.05 6.91 -11.93
N MET A 82 -13.20 6.03 -12.47
CA MET A 82 -13.59 5.01 -13.45
C MET A 82 -14.32 3.80 -12.83
N THR A 83 -14.12 3.53 -11.56
CA THR A 83 -14.55 2.27 -10.93
C THR A 83 -15.99 2.28 -10.44
N ASN A 84 -16.75 3.37 -10.60
CA ASN A 84 -18.08 3.59 -10.01
C ASN A 84 -18.15 3.31 -8.49
N SER A 85 -16.99 3.12 -7.85
CA SER A 85 -16.86 3.24 -6.41
C SER A 85 -17.16 4.70 -6.15
N ASP A 86 -18.25 4.97 -5.42
CA ASP A 86 -18.78 6.30 -5.09
C ASP A 86 -17.74 7.40 -5.33
N GLU A 87 -18.03 8.30 -6.29
CA GLU A 87 -17.21 9.48 -6.55
C GLU A 87 -16.69 10.01 -5.21
N PRO A 88 -15.37 10.25 -5.06
CA PRO A 88 -14.82 10.46 -3.74
C PRO A 88 -15.66 11.48 -2.99
N THR A 89 -16.22 11.09 -1.85
CA THR A 89 -17.45 11.71 -1.31
C THR A 89 -17.28 13.21 -0.99
N ASP A 90 -16.05 13.71 -1.04
CA ASP A 90 -15.61 15.08 -0.82
C ASP A 90 -14.71 15.66 -1.92
N TRP A 91 -14.80 15.14 -3.15
CA TRP A 91 -14.20 15.72 -4.34
C TRP A 91 -14.94 17.01 -4.72
N HIS A 92 -14.19 18.11 -4.91
CA HIS A 92 -14.74 19.37 -5.42
C HIS A 92 -14.28 19.65 -6.85
N GLN A 93 -15.09 20.36 -7.63
CA GLN A 93 -14.77 20.71 -9.02
C GLN A 93 -13.46 21.50 -9.18
N SER A 94 -13.00 22.18 -8.12
CA SER A 94 -11.74 22.93 -8.11
C SER A 94 -10.55 22.15 -7.54
N ASP A 95 -10.74 20.89 -7.14
CA ASP A 95 -9.66 20.08 -6.61
C ASP A 95 -8.72 19.61 -7.72
N THR A 96 -7.43 19.64 -7.41
CA THR A 96 -6.45 18.84 -8.14
C THR A 96 -6.32 17.48 -7.43
N PRO A 97 -5.87 16.43 -8.12
CA PRO A 97 -5.65 15.12 -7.51
C PRO A 97 -4.81 15.17 -6.23
N GLU A 98 -3.76 15.99 -6.20
CA GLU A 98 -2.90 16.17 -5.03
C GLU A 98 -3.61 16.85 -3.87
N LYS A 99 -4.43 17.88 -4.15
CA LYS A 99 -5.21 18.57 -3.10
C LYS A 99 -6.24 17.63 -2.47
N TRP A 100 -6.89 16.82 -3.28
CA TRP A 100 -7.82 15.83 -2.77
C TRP A 100 -7.11 14.74 -1.96
N LEU A 101 -5.97 14.23 -2.45
CA LEU A 101 -5.15 13.24 -1.74
C LEU A 101 -4.55 13.76 -0.43
N ALA A 102 -4.12 15.02 -0.39
CA ALA A 102 -3.58 15.67 0.80
C ALA A 102 -4.58 15.72 1.96
N ARG A 103 -5.89 15.61 1.67
CA ARG A 103 -6.96 15.60 2.67
C ARG A 103 -7.30 14.19 3.16
N ARG A 104 -6.70 13.13 2.59
CA ARG A 104 -7.00 11.76 2.99
C ARG A 104 -6.43 11.45 4.39
N PRO A 105 -7.15 10.67 5.22
CA PRO A 105 -6.71 10.25 6.55
C PRO A 105 -5.28 9.67 6.56
N LEU A 106 -4.94 8.83 5.58
CA LEU A 106 -3.60 8.23 5.48
C LEU A 106 -2.50 9.28 5.39
N LEU A 107 -2.66 10.28 4.52
CA LEU A 107 -1.65 11.31 4.31
C LEU A 107 -1.50 12.19 5.56
N TRP A 108 -2.60 12.44 6.29
CA TRP A 108 -2.56 13.15 7.56
C TRP A 108 -1.77 12.39 8.63
N ALA A 109 -2.03 11.09 8.77
CA ALA A 109 -1.33 10.25 9.73
C ALA A 109 0.17 10.16 9.42
N LEU A 110 0.53 9.94 8.16
CA LEU A 110 1.93 9.92 7.70
C LEU A 110 2.61 11.27 7.93
N ALA A 111 1.95 12.38 7.58
CA ALA A 111 2.53 13.71 7.75
C ALA A 111 2.71 14.07 9.22
N ARG A 112 1.77 13.67 10.10
CA ARG A 112 1.91 13.79 11.55
C ARG A 112 3.13 13.02 12.05
N ARG A 113 3.27 11.75 11.66
CA ARG A 113 4.40 10.91 12.09
C ARG A 113 5.74 11.42 11.57
N ALA A 114 5.80 11.90 10.34
CA ALA A 114 7.00 12.44 9.73
C ALA A 114 7.55 13.67 10.47
N ARG A 115 6.69 14.44 11.15
CA ARG A 115 7.08 15.61 11.96
C ARG A 115 7.53 15.27 13.38
N GLN A 116 7.35 14.01 13.82
CA GLN A 116 7.68 13.55 15.18
C GLN A 116 9.07 12.89 15.26
N GLY A 117 9.89 13.01 14.21
CA GLY A 117 11.26 12.48 14.15
C GLY A 117 12.33 13.49 14.57
#